data_AF-A0AAN0IR49-F1
#
_entry.id   AF-A0AAN0IR49-F1
#
_cell.length_a   1.000
_cell.length_b   1.000
_cell.length_c   1.000
_cell.angle_alpha   90.00
_cell.angle_beta   90.00
_cell.angle_gamma   90.00
#
_symmetry.space_group_name_H-M   'P 1'
#
loop_
_entity.id
_entity.type
_entity.pdbx_description
1 polymer ?
#
loop_
_entity_poly.entity_id
_entity_poly.type
_entity_poly.pdbx_seq_one_letter_code
_entity_poly.pdbx_strand_id
1 'polypeptide(L)'
;MAEAGSMEENQEKENVPPSKKRRVSLSLKKKKFQPSLSEKIDEIAKHKVPKNTKKMSKWAMKNLEDWFKDYNKRNPDKKCPDEFLTRHKCSKEVICKWLCLFVNETRNKSGKRYPPKTIQCLLAGIMRHMHDQNSEYPNFMSKDDPAFHTFIVTLDNLFKNLH
;
A
#
# COMPACT_ATOMS: atom_id res chain seq x y z
N MET A 1 2.64 -48.02 -82.94
CA MET A 1 2.10 -46.74 -82.45
C MET A 1 3.20 -46.15 -81.56
N ALA A 2 4.11 -45.27 -82.02
CA ALA A 2 3.94 -43.84 -82.38
C ALA A 2 3.12 -43.12 -81.30
N GLU A 3 3.56 -42.09 -80.54
CA GLU A 3 4.42 -40.89 -80.69
C GLU A 3 5.01 -40.55 -79.29
N ALA A 4 6.26 -40.09 -79.10
CA ALA A 4 6.89 -38.78 -79.37
C ALA A 4 6.52 -37.62 -78.41
N GLY A 5 7.54 -36.89 -77.92
CA GLY A 5 7.45 -35.56 -77.25
C GLY A 5 7.96 -35.55 -75.80
N SER A 6 9.25 -35.37 -75.49
CA SER A 6 10.13 -34.17 -75.50
C SER A 6 9.76 -33.01 -74.55
N MET A 7 10.79 -32.55 -73.81
CA MET A 7 11.02 -31.19 -73.27
C MET A 7 10.08 -30.72 -72.14
N GLU A 8 10.44 -29.85 -71.20
CA GLU A 8 11.65 -29.31 -70.59
C GLU A 8 11.14 -28.57 -69.33
N GLU A 9 12.06 -28.13 -68.48
CA GLU A 9 11.95 -26.91 -67.68
C GLU A 9 11.26 -26.91 -66.27
N ASN A 10 12.13 -26.67 -65.29
CA ASN A 10 12.01 -25.85 -64.07
C ASN A 10 10.62 -25.55 -63.49
N GLN A 11 10.47 -25.77 -62.18
CA GLN A 11 10.33 -24.64 -61.25
C GLN A 11 10.44 -25.06 -59.78
N GLU A 12 11.48 -24.52 -59.17
CA GLU A 12 11.79 -24.41 -57.75
C GLU A 12 10.57 -23.86 -56.99
N LYS A 13 9.92 -24.69 -56.16
CA LYS A 13 8.85 -24.20 -55.26
C LYS A 13 9.49 -23.67 -53.99
N GLU A 14 9.76 -22.37 -54.05
CA GLU A 14 10.08 -21.45 -52.96
C GLU A 14 9.27 -21.77 -51.69
N ASN A 15 9.97 -22.15 -50.62
CA ASN A 15 9.40 -22.48 -49.32
C ASN A 15 9.10 -21.17 -48.56
N VAL A 16 7.97 -20.52 -48.85
CA VAL A 16 7.52 -19.35 -48.08
C VAL A 16 6.94 -19.83 -46.74
N PRO A 17 7.51 -19.47 -45.57
CA PRO A 17 6.95 -19.86 -44.29
C PRO A 17 5.60 -19.17 -44.07
N PRO A 18 4.58 -19.86 -43.53
CA PRO A 18 3.24 -19.31 -43.39
C PRO A 18 3.23 -18.12 -42.42
N SER A 19 2.77 -16.97 -42.88
CA SER A 19 2.62 -15.76 -42.06
C SER A 19 1.70 -16.05 -40.86
N LYS A 20 2.16 -15.75 -39.64
CA LYS A 20 1.38 -15.92 -38.40
C LYS A 20 0.10 -15.09 -38.46
N LYS A 21 -1.07 -15.75 -38.58
CA LYS A 21 -2.37 -15.10 -38.49
C LYS A 21 -2.49 -14.39 -37.13
N ARG A 22 -2.80 -13.08 -37.14
CA ARG A 22 -3.08 -12.31 -35.91
C ARG A 22 -4.25 -12.96 -35.18
N ARG A 23 -4.00 -13.40 -33.94
CA ARG A 23 -5.04 -13.91 -33.05
C ARG A 23 -5.90 -12.74 -32.60
N VAL A 24 -7.10 -12.62 -33.16
CA VAL A 24 -8.10 -11.66 -32.68
C VAL A 24 -8.68 -12.21 -31.37
N SER A 25 -8.25 -11.68 -30.23
CA SER A 25 -8.88 -12.01 -28.95
C SER A 25 -10.17 -11.22 -28.82
N LEU A 26 -11.32 -11.90 -28.93
CA LEU A 26 -12.62 -11.34 -28.55
C LEU A 26 -12.62 -11.08 -27.04
N SER A 27 -12.31 -9.84 -26.64
CA SER A 27 -12.47 -9.43 -25.24
C SER A 27 -13.96 -9.24 -24.98
N LEU A 28 -14.60 -10.24 -24.38
CA LEU A 28 -15.94 -10.06 -23.82
C LEU A 28 -15.89 -8.88 -22.84
N LYS A 29 -16.69 -7.83 -23.12
CA LYS A 29 -16.81 -6.66 -22.24
C LYS A 29 -17.40 -7.16 -20.92
N LYS A 30 -16.53 -7.39 -19.93
CA LYS A 30 -16.96 -7.77 -18.59
C LYS A 30 -17.87 -6.66 -18.06
N LYS A 31 -19.09 -7.03 -17.66
CA LYS A 31 -20.01 -6.08 -17.04
C LYS A 31 -19.35 -5.49 -15.78
N LYS A 32 -19.51 -4.18 -15.57
CA LYS A 32 -18.96 -3.43 -14.42
C LYS A 32 -19.32 -4.07 -13.07
N PHE A 33 -20.48 -4.73 -13.00
CA PHE A 33 -20.99 -5.42 -11.81
C PHE A 33 -21.37 -6.87 -12.12
N GLN A 34 -21.19 -7.75 -11.15
CA GLN A 34 -21.51 -9.19 -11.21
C GLN A 34 -22.39 -9.53 -9.99
N PRO A 35 -23.39 -10.43 -10.12
CA PRO A 35 -24.17 -10.91 -8.99
C PRO A 35 -23.27 -11.67 -8.00
N SER A 36 -23.39 -11.38 -6.71
CA SER A 36 -22.68 -12.07 -5.63
C SER A 36 -23.64 -12.88 -4.76
N LEU A 37 -23.24 -14.09 -4.38
CA LEU A 37 -23.98 -14.95 -3.45
C LEU A 37 -23.67 -14.54 -2.00
N SER A 38 -24.66 -14.63 -1.10
CA SER A 38 -24.52 -14.26 0.33
C SER A 38 -23.42 -15.05 1.05
N GLU A 39 -23.31 -16.36 0.80
CA GLU A 39 -22.28 -17.22 1.42
C GLU A 39 -20.84 -16.75 1.10
N LYS A 40 -20.65 -16.17 -0.09
CA LYS A 40 -19.36 -15.62 -0.51
C LYS A 40 -19.02 -14.33 0.25
N ILE A 41 -20.03 -13.60 0.73
CA ILE A 41 -19.85 -12.40 1.55
C ILE A 41 -19.29 -12.78 2.91
N ASP A 42 -19.79 -13.85 3.53
CA ASP A 42 -19.29 -14.33 4.83
C ASP A 42 -17.84 -14.82 4.75
N GLU A 43 -17.47 -15.47 3.63
CA GLU A 43 -16.08 -15.84 3.38
C GLU A 43 -15.16 -14.64 3.15
N ILE A 44 -15.65 -13.59 2.49
CA ILE A 44 -14.92 -12.33 2.30
C ILE A 44 -14.81 -11.56 3.62
N ALA A 45 -15.84 -11.64 4.47
CA ALA A 45 -15.88 -11.00 5.79
C ALA A 45 -14.86 -11.58 6.76
N LYS A 46 -14.38 -12.82 6.54
CA LYS A 46 -13.21 -13.40 7.23
C LYS A 46 -11.97 -12.59 6.84
N HIS A 47 -11.70 -11.55 7.62
CA HIS A 47 -10.68 -10.53 7.38
C HIS A 47 -9.34 -11.10 6.92
N LYS A 48 -9.06 -11.05 5.61
CA LYS A 48 -7.80 -11.51 5.04
C LYS A 48 -6.97 -10.32 4.57
N VAL A 49 -6.17 -9.76 5.48
CA VAL A 49 -5.19 -8.72 5.11
C VAL A 49 -4.23 -9.30 4.06
N PRO A 50 -4.10 -8.66 2.87
CA PRO A 50 -3.17 -9.10 1.85
C PRO A 50 -1.73 -9.19 2.37
N LYS A 51 -0.94 -10.15 1.86
CA LYS A 51 0.46 -10.34 2.30
C LYS A 51 1.28 -9.04 2.19
N ASN A 52 1.10 -8.28 1.11
CA ASN A 52 1.81 -7.01 0.90
C ASN A 52 1.44 -5.97 1.97
N THR A 53 0.16 -5.89 2.30
CA THR A 53 -0.37 -5.00 3.33
C THR A 53 0.18 -5.35 4.72
N LYS A 54 0.31 -6.64 5.04
CA LYS A 54 0.98 -7.07 6.29
C LYS A 54 2.45 -6.61 6.34
N LYS A 55 3.17 -6.71 5.22
CA LYS A 55 4.55 -6.21 5.13
C LYS A 55 4.62 -4.70 5.35
N MET A 56 3.70 -3.95 4.74
CA MET A 56 3.62 -2.49 4.90
C MET A 56 3.33 -2.10 6.36
N SER A 57 2.35 -2.72 7.02
CA SER A 57 2.05 -2.46 8.43
C SER A 57 3.23 -2.78 9.35
N LYS A 58 3.92 -3.91 9.12
CA LYS A 58 5.14 -4.25 9.86
C LYS A 58 6.26 -3.22 9.65
N TRP A 59 6.46 -2.77 8.42
CA TRP A 59 7.45 -1.74 8.12
C TRP A 59 7.12 -0.41 8.80
N ALA A 60 5.85 -0.01 8.78
CA ALA A 60 5.40 1.22 9.43
C ALA A 60 5.58 1.18 10.94
N MET A 61 5.23 0.08 11.60
CA MET A 61 5.47 -0.11 13.03
C MET A 61 6.94 -0.08 13.38
N LYS A 62 7.78 -0.79 12.61
CA LYS A 62 9.23 -0.77 12.84
C LYS A 62 9.78 0.66 12.71
N ASN A 63 9.32 1.43 11.73
CA ASN A 63 9.74 2.82 11.57
C ASN A 63 9.34 3.69 12.78
N LEU A 64 8.15 3.47 13.35
CA LEU A 64 7.70 4.15 14.55
C LEU A 64 8.52 3.76 15.78
N GLU A 65 8.81 2.46 15.97
CA GLU A 65 9.63 1.95 17.07
C GLU A 65 11.07 2.46 16.99
N ASP A 66 11.65 2.48 15.78
CA ASP A 66 13.00 3.01 15.54
C ASP A 66 13.06 4.50 15.88
N TRP A 67 12.06 5.28 15.44
CA TRP A 67 11.94 6.69 15.81
C TRP A 67 11.75 6.88 17.32
N PHE A 68 10.90 6.08 17.97
CA PHE A 68 10.65 6.17 19.40
C PHE A 68 11.93 5.97 20.22
N LYS A 69 12.72 4.94 19.88
CA LYS A 69 14.00 4.65 20.55
C LYS A 69 15.00 5.78 20.34
N ASP A 70 15.11 6.28 19.11
CA ASP A 70 16.01 7.38 18.77
C ASP A 70 15.60 8.69 19.47
N TYR A 71 14.31 9.03 19.45
CA TYR A 71 13.76 10.22 20.10
C TYR A 71 14.02 10.20 21.61
N ASN A 72 13.75 9.07 22.29
CA ASN A 72 13.97 8.92 23.72
C ASN A 72 15.45 8.94 24.11
N LYS A 73 16.33 8.49 23.21
CA LYS A 73 17.78 8.61 23.38
C LYS A 73 18.26 10.06 23.25
N ARG A 74 17.70 10.82 22.29
CA ARG A 74 18.04 12.23 22.06
C ARG A 74 17.46 13.18 23.12
N ASN A 75 16.32 12.83 23.72
CA ASN A 75 15.57 13.69 24.64
C ASN A 75 15.37 13.02 26.01
N PRO A 76 16.41 12.98 26.87
CA PRO A 76 16.30 12.35 28.19
C PRO A 76 15.28 13.03 29.11
N ASP A 77 15.06 14.34 28.96
CA ASP A 77 14.17 15.13 29.83
C ASP A 77 12.68 15.04 29.44
N LYS A 78 12.39 14.73 28.18
CA LYS A 78 11.02 14.69 27.63
C LYS A 78 10.79 13.41 26.84
N LYS A 79 10.84 12.28 27.55
CA LYS A 79 10.65 10.96 26.94
C LYS A 79 9.22 10.76 26.46
N CYS A 80 9.10 10.11 25.31
CA CYS A 80 7.88 9.49 24.84
C CYS A 80 7.57 8.28 25.76
N PRO A 81 6.38 8.22 26.37
CA PRO A 81 6.02 7.14 27.28
C PRO A 81 5.90 5.83 26.52
N ASP A 82 6.29 4.72 27.14
CA ASP A 82 6.17 3.39 26.52
C ASP A 82 4.71 3.05 26.15
N GLU A 83 3.75 3.63 26.88
CA GLU A 83 2.30 3.63 26.61
C GLU A 83 1.94 4.04 25.18
N PHE A 84 2.75 4.89 24.55
CA PHE A 84 2.54 5.27 23.15
C PHE A 84 2.69 4.09 22.19
N LEU A 85 3.59 3.15 22.50
CA LEU A 85 3.77 1.91 21.74
C LEU A 85 2.95 0.75 22.31
N THR A 86 2.71 0.76 23.62
CA THR A 86 1.94 -0.28 24.29
C THR A 86 0.44 0.03 24.21
N ARG A 87 -0.19 -0.55 23.18
CA ARG A 87 -1.58 -0.98 22.93
C ARG A 87 -2.73 -0.64 23.92
N HIS A 88 -2.46 -0.45 25.21
CA HIS A 88 -3.46 -0.28 26.26
C HIS A 88 -3.32 1.08 26.96
N LYS A 89 -4.45 1.79 27.09
CA LYS A 89 -4.64 2.97 27.98
C LYS A 89 -3.82 4.23 27.66
N CYS A 90 -3.32 4.41 26.44
CA CYS A 90 -2.74 5.70 26.06
C CYS A 90 -3.84 6.75 25.80
N SER A 91 -3.75 7.95 26.39
CA SER A 91 -4.69 9.04 26.10
C SER A 91 -4.58 9.48 24.64
N LYS A 92 -5.71 9.86 24.04
CA LYS A 92 -5.79 10.41 22.68
C LYS A 92 -4.90 11.64 22.52
N GLU A 93 -4.79 12.52 23.52
CA GLU A 93 -3.92 13.71 23.43
C GLU A 93 -2.44 13.32 23.36
N VAL A 94 -2.05 12.30 24.12
CA VAL A 94 -0.69 11.77 24.13
C VAL A 94 -0.35 11.19 22.76
N ILE A 95 -1.24 10.35 22.21
CA ILE A 95 -1.10 9.80 20.85
C ILE A 95 -0.97 10.93 19.82
N CYS A 96 -1.87 11.92 19.87
CA CYS A 96 -1.89 13.06 18.96
C CYS A 96 -0.55 13.83 19.00
N LYS A 97 -0.08 14.19 20.19
CA LYS A 97 1.20 14.89 20.39
C LYS A 97 2.37 14.13 19.77
N TRP A 98 2.51 12.84 20.08
CA TRP A 98 3.65 12.05 19.62
C TRP A 98 3.58 11.73 18.13
N LEU A 99 2.39 11.53 17.58
CA LEU A 99 2.21 11.38 16.12
C LEU A 99 2.58 12.66 15.37
N CYS A 100 2.25 13.85 15.89
CA CYS A 100 2.69 15.12 15.30
C CYS A 100 4.21 15.20 15.20
N LEU A 101 4.91 14.84 16.28
CA LEU A 101 6.37 14.84 16.33
C LEU A 101 6.96 13.80 15.36
N PHE A 102 6.43 12.57 15.39
CA PHE A 102 6.83 11.50 14.49
C PHE A 102 6.73 11.91 13.02
N VAL A 103 5.59 12.46 12.59
CA VAL A 103 5.39 12.86 11.19
C VAL A 103 6.34 13.99 10.78
N ASN A 104 6.65 14.91 11.70
CA ASN A 104 7.59 16.00 11.41
C ASN A 104 9.06 15.54 11.37
N GLU A 105 9.41 14.49 12.10
CA GLU A 105 10.78 13.97 12.23
C GLU A 105 11.08 12.80 11.30
N THR A 106 10.09 12.06 10.80
CA THR A 106 10.34 10.87 9.98
C THR A 106 11.07 11.22 8.68
N ARG A 107 12.16 10.49 8.38
CA ARG A 107 13.01 10.66 7.20
C ARG A 107 13.29 9.31 6.56
N ASN A 108 13.64 9.34 5.28
CA ASN A 108 14.19 8.18 4.59
C ASN A 108 15.64 7.92 5.00
N LYS A 109 16.20 6.80 4.55
CA LYS A 109 17.61 6.43 4.82
C LYS A 109 18.63 7.46 4.34
N SER A 110 18.26 8.30 3.38
CA SER A 110 19.10 9.39 2.86
C SER A 110 18.95 10.69 3.67
N GLY A 111 18.18 10.70 4.75
CA GLY A 111 17.91 11.88 5.58
C GLY A 111 16.89 12.86 4.99
N LYS A 112 16.32 12.58 3.81
CA LYS A 112 15.30 13.43 3.17
C LYS A 112 13.90 13.10 3.72
N ARG A 113 13.01 14.10 3.72
CA ARG A 113 11.60 13.90 4.08
C ARG A 113 10.93 12.93 3.12
N TYR A 114 10.03 12.11 3.66
CA TYR A 114 9.17 11.27 2.85
C TYR A 114 8.16 12.13 2.08
N PRO A 115 7.78 11.73 0.86
CA PRO A 115 6.70 12.40 0.15
C PRO A 115 5.36 12.14 0.88
N PRO A 116 4.35 13.02 0.70
CA PRO A 116 3.05 12.91 1.37
C PRO A 116 2.42 11.51 1.27
N LYS A 117 2.52 10.89 0.09
CA LYS A 117 1.97 9.56 -0.16
C LYS A 117 2.58 8.49 0.76
N THR A 118 3.89 8.53 0.98
CA THR A 118 4.59 7.57 1.83
C THR A 118 4.24 7.78 3.30
N ILE A 119 4.09 9.03 3.74
CA ILE A 119 3.66 9.36 5.11
C ILE A 119 2.25 8.81 5.35
N GLN A 120 1.31 9.00 4.42
CA GLN A 120 -0.02 8.39 4.53
C GLN A 120 0.04 6.86 4.61
N CYS A 121 0.92 6.21 3.84
CA CYS A 121 1.11 4.77 3.91
C CYS A 121 1.66 4.31 5.27
N LEU A 122 2.58 5.07 5.87
CA LEU A 122 3.09 4.81 7.22
C LEU A 122 1.96 4.91 8.25
N LEU A 123 1.21 6.01 8.25
CA LEU A 123 0.11 6.25 9.19
C LEU A 123 -0.99 5.18 9.08
N ALA A 124 -1.40 4.84 7.85
CA ALA A 124 -2.36 3.77 7.62
C ALA A 124 -1.81 2.38 8.03
N GLY A 125 -0.49 2.17 7.91
CA GLY A 125 0.18 0.95 8.34
C GLY A 125 0.17 0.81 9.87
N ILE A 126 0.49 1.89 10.58
CA ILE A 126 0.47 1.98 12.05
C ILE A 126 -0.94 1.74 12.56
N MET A 127 -1.92 2.50 12.07
CA MET A 127 -3.31 2.38 12.55
C MET A 127 -3.86 0.98 12.38
N ARG A 128 -3.62 0.36 11.22
CA ARG A 128 -4.02 -1.04 10.97
C ARG A 128 -3.38 -1.99 11.96
N HIS A 129 -2.08 -1.83 12.24
CA HIS A 129 -1.41 -2.68 13.21
C HIS A 129 -1.97 -2.48 14.63
N MET A 130 -2.24 -1.23 15.02
CA MET A 130 -2.81 -0.93 16.33
C MET A 130 -4.23 -1.51 16.46
N HIS A 131 -5.07 -1.40 15.44
CA HIS A 131 -6.41 -2.01 15.41
C HIS A 131 -6.38 -3.53 15.39
N ASP A 132 -5.45 -4.15 14.64
CA ASP A 132 -5.25 -5.61 14.62
C ASP A 132 -4.88 -6.15 16.02
N GLN A 133 -4.32 -5.31 16.90
CA GLN A 133 -3.93 -5.69 18.25
C GLN A 133 -4.92 -5.23 19.33
N ASN A 134 -5.60 -4.11 19.12
CA ASN A 134 -6.62 -3.57 19.99
C ASN A 134 -7.71 -2.89 19.12
N SER A 135 -8.86 -3.54 18.99
CA SER A 135 -9.97 -3.02 18.17
C SER A 135 -10.55 -1.69 18.69
N GLU A 136 -10.32 -1.35 19.96
CA GLU A 136 -10.76 -0.09 20.56
C GLU A 136 -9.73 1.04 20.42
N TYR A 137 -8.60 0.79 19.74
CA TYR A 137 -7.60 1.82 19.51
C TYR A 137 -8.22 3.01 18.75
N PRO A 138 -7.95 4.26 19.18
CA PRO A 138 -8.59 5.42 18.58
C PRO A 138 -8.12 5.62 17.13
N ASN A 139 -9.07 5.83 16.23
CA ASN A 139 -8.78 6.18 14.84
C ASN A 139 -8.32 7.65 14.74
N PHE A 140 -7.00 7.86 14.82
CA PHE A 140 -6.39 9.19 14.77
C PHE A 140 -6.46 9.90 13.41
N MET A 141 -6.97 9.25 12.35
CA MET A 141 -7.23 9.91 11.06
C MET A 141 -8.71 10.29 10.89
N SER A 142 -9.56 9.98 11.88
CA SER A 142 -10.94 10.41 11.87
C SER A 142 -11.03 11.92 12.06
N LYS A 143 -11.87 12.58 11.25
CA LYS A 143 -12.14 14.02 11.39
C LYS A 143 -13.15 14.34 12.49
N ASP A 144 -13.86 13.31 12.97
CA ASP A 144 -14.93 13.46 13.94
C ASP A 144 -14.40 13.59 15.37
N ASP A 145 -13.16 13.17 15.62
CA ASP A 145 -12.56 13.20 16.95
C ASP A 145 -11.74 14.49 17.16
N PRO A 146 -12.20 15.42 18.01
CA PRO A 146 -11.52 16.69 18.24
C PRO A 146 -10.13 16.52 18.85
N ALA A 147 -9.85 15.40 19.54
CA ALA A 147 -8.54 15.14 20.14
C ALA A 147 -7.42 15.03 19.08
N PHE A 148 -7.77 14.68 17.84
CA PHE A 148 -6.82 14.55 16.73
C PHE A 148 -6.85 15.73 15.75
N HIS A 149 -7.67 16.76 16.00
CA HIS A 149 -7.75 17.92 15.09
C HIS A 149 -6.38 18.56 14.85
N THR A 150 -5.60 18.76 15.92
CA THR A 150 -4.22 19.28 15.84
C THR A 150 -3.33 18.42 14.95
N PHE A 151 -3.46 17.10 15.04
CA PHE A 151 -2.70 16.17 14.20
C PHE A 151 -3.09 16.29 12.73
N ILE A 152 -4.39 16.34 12.42
CA ILE A 152 -4.87 16.51 11.04
C ILE A 152 -4.37 17.83 10.44
N VAL A 153 -4.49 18.94 11.17
CA VAL A 153 -3.99 20.26 10.70
C VAL A 153 -2.48 20.24 10.50
N THR A 154 -1.73 19.63 11.41
CA THR A 154 -0.27 19.49 11.30
C THR A 154 0.12 18.68 10.06
N LEU A 155 -0.60 17.57 9.82
CA LEU A 155 -0.37 16.70 8.67
C LEU A 155 -0.67 17.42 7.35
N ASP A 156 -1.78 18.15 7.26
CA ASP A 156 -2.17 18.91 6.07
C ASP A 156 -1.15 20.01 5.76
N ASN A 157 -0.71 20.76 6.77
CA ASN A 157 0.33 21.78 6.59
C ASN A 157 1.66 21.17 6.16
N LEU A 158 2.03 20.02 6.72
CA LEU A 158 3.23 19.29 6.31
C LEU A 158 3.14 18.82 4.86
N PHE A 159 1.98 18.36 4.40
CA PHE A 159 1.79 17.98 3.01
C PHE A 159 1.87 19.16 2.05
N LYS A 160 1.31 20.33 2.41
CA LYS A 160 1.46 21.56 1.62
C LYS A 160 2.92 21.98 1.47
N ASN A 161 3.73 21.82 2.50
CA ASN A 161 5.16 22.18 2.48
C ASN A 161 6.05 21.20 1.69
N LEU A 162 5.51 20.03 1.32
CA LEU A 162 6.23 18.99 0.57
C LEU A 162 5.84 18.95 -0.92
N HIS A 163 4.91 19.81 -1.33
CA HIS A 163 4.40 19.95 -2.70
C HIS A 163 5.08 21.08 -3.45
#